data_AF-A0A9X8HAL0-F1
#
_entry.id   AF-A0A9X8HAL0-F1
#
_cell.length_a   1.000
_cell.length_b   1.000
_cell.length_c   1.000
_cell.angle_alpha   90.00
_cell.angle_beta   90.00
_cell.angle_gamma   90.00
#
_symmetry.space_group_name_H-M   'P 1'
#
loop_
_entity.id
_entity.type
_entity.pdbx_description
1 polymer ?
#
loop_
_entity_poly.entity_id
_entity_poly.type
_entity_poly.pdbx_seq_one_letter_code
_entity_poly.pdbx_strand_id
1 'polypeptide(L)'
;DSDSDDDSEDEEEELMRELEKIKKEREEERLKKEAADREAEENLRKEEILLGNPLTSRQSSNPSGSATIKRKWNDDVVFKNQTRNEPETKKRFINDTIRNDFHRRFLKTYIQ
;
A
#
# COMPACT_ATOMS: atom_id res chain seq x y z
N ASP A 1 76.45 -5.79 -10.80
CA ASP A 1 75.41 -6.78 -11.09
C ASP A 1 75.44 -7.90 -10.08
N SER A 2 74.35 -8.41 -9.53
CA SER A 2 72.93 -8.01 -9.40
C SER A 2 72.30 -9.32 -8.94
N ASP A 3 72.20 -9.55 -7.63
CA ASP A 3 71.83 -10.85 -7.07
C ASP A 3 70.86 -10.70 -5.88
N SER A 4 69.87 -9.81 -6.05
CA SER A 4 68.91 -9.43 -5.00
C SER A 4 67.52 -9.22 -5.60
N ASP A 5 67.00 -10.23 -6.31
CA ASP A 5 65.67 -10.17 -6.97
C ASP A 5 64.76 -11.38 -6.62
N ASP A 6 65.28 -12.43 -5.97
CA ASP A 6 64.58 -13.73 -5.77
C ASP A 6 63.77 -13.83 -4.46
N ASP A 7 64.01 -12.95 -3.47
CA ASP A 7 63.29 -12.94 -2.17
C ASP A 7 62.01 -12.07 -2.21
N SER A 8 61.77 -11.39 -3.33
CA SER A 8 60.71 -10.37 -3.48
C SER A 8 59.36 -10.96 -3.89
N GLU A 9 59.36 -12.10 -4.59
CA GLU A 9 58.15 -12.71 -5.16
C GLU A 9 57.34 -13.49 -4.11
N ASP A 10 58.00 -14.19 -3.18
CA ASP A 10 57.33 -14.95 -2.11
C ASP A 10 56.64 -14.00 -1.08
N GLU A 11 57.27 -12.86 -0.76
CA GLU A 11 56.69 -11.83 0.12
C GLU A 11 55.46 -11.14 -0.51
N GLU A 12 55.45 -10.99 -1.84
CA GLU A 12 54.31 -10.44 -2.59
C GLU A 12 53.13 -11.43 -2.67
N GLU A 13 53.40 -12.72 -2.82
CA GLU A 13 52.36 -13.76 -2.79
C GLU A 13 51.68 -13.91 -1.42
N GLU A 14 52.45 -13.82 -0.33
CA GLU A 14 51.89 -13.84 1.02
C GLU A 14 50.99 -12.63 1.30
N LEU A 15 51.42 -11.44 0.85
CA LEU A 15 50.65 -10.20 0.98
C LEU A 15 49.32 -10.26 0.19
N MET A 16 49.33 -10.86 -1.01
CA MET A 16 48.13 -11.04 -1.83
C MET A 16 47.11 -12.00 -1.18
N ARG A 17 47.55 -13.08 -0.55
CA ARG A 17 46.66 -14.00 0.20
C ARG A 17 46.05 -13.33 1.42
N GLU A 18 46.80 -12.51 2.13
CA GLU A 18 46.29 -11.76 3.28
C GLU A 18 45.25 -10.71 2.84
N LEU A 19 45.50 -10.00 1.74
CA LEU A 19 44.54 -9.05 1.15
C LEU A 19 43.24 -9.73 0.69
N GLU A 20 43.32 -10.91 0.07
CA GLU A 20 42.15 -11.69 -0.32
C GLU A 20 41.32 -12.14 0.88
N LYS A 21 41.97 -12.53 1.97
CA LYS A 21 41.32 -12.92 3.22
C LYS A 21 40.60 -11.74 3.87
N ILE A 22 41.24 -10.58 3.94
CA ILE A 22 40.65 -9.32 4.45
C ILE A 22 39.47 -8.89 3.58
N LYS A 23 39.58 -9.01 2.26
CA LYS A 23 38.52 -8.65 1.31
C LYS A 23 37.29 -9.55 1.48
N LYS A 24 37.50 -10.85 1.66
CA LYS A 24 36.43 -11.82 1.89
C LYS A 24 35.70 -11.57 3.21
N GLU A 25 36.45 -11.33 4.29
CA GLU A 25 35.87 -11.03 5.61
C GLU A 25 35.03 -9.74 5.58
N ARG A 26 35.55 -8.68 4.94
CA ARG A 26 34.79 -7.43 4.75
C ARG A 26 33.52 -7.61 3.93
N GLU A 27 33.56 -8.44 2.90
CA GLU A 27 32.39 -8.70 2.06
C GLU A 27 31.30 -9.43 2.85
N GLU A 28 31.68 -10.44 3.65
CA GLU A 28 30.75 -11.16 4.52
C GLU A 28 30.15 -10.26 5.61
N GLU A 29 30.94 -9.38 6.22
CA GLU A 29 30.45 -8.41 7.21
C GLU A 29 29.48 -7.40 6.59
N ARG A 30 29.82 -6.86 5.40
CA ARG A 30 28.94 -5.94 4.67
C ARG A 30 27.61 -6.61 4.33
N LEU A 31 27.64 -7.87 3.89
CA LEU A 31 26.44 -8.60 3.51
C LEU A 31 25.53 -8.91 4.72
N LYS A 32 26.13 -9.23 5.88
CA LYS A 32 25.38 -9.36 7.14
C LYS A 32 24.75 -8.04 7.58
N LYS A 33 25.50 -6.94 7.49
CA LYS A 33 24.99 -5.61 7.87
C LYS A 33 23.84 -5.17 6.97
N GLU A 34 23.98 -5.34 5.65
CA GLU A 34 22.92 -4.99 4.69
C GLU A 34 21.64 -5.82 4.92
N ALA A 35 21.78 -7.10 5.28
CA ALA A 35 20.63 -7.94 5.63
C ALA A 35 19.92 -7.44 6.89
N ALA A 36 20.67 -7.05 7.93
CA ALA A 36 20.11 -6.51 9.17
C ALA A 36 19.43 -5.15 8.95
N ASP A 37 20.05 -4.26 8.19
CA ASP A 37 19.49 -2.94 7.87
C ASP A 37 18.18 -3.08 7.06
N ARG A 38 18.13 -4.02 6.12
CA ARG A 38 16.91 -4.33 5.35
C ARG A 38 15.78 -4.87 6.22
N GLU A 39 16.09 -5.75 7.17
CA GLU A 39 15.08 -6.28 8.10
C GLU A 39 14.53 -5.18 9.01
N ALA A 40 15.40 -4.28 9.49
CA ALA A 40 14.98 -3.13 10.30
C ALA A 40 14.05 -2.18 9.52
N GLU A 41 14.39 -1.87 8.26
CA GLU A 41 13.57 -1.01 7.40
C GLU A 41 12.20 -1.66 7.09
N GLU A 42 12.17 -2.98 6.85
CA GLU A 42 10.91 -3.70 6.67
C GLU A 42 10.03 -3.69 7.92
N ASN A 43 10.62 -3.81 9.10
CA ASN A 43 9.89 -3.76 10.37
C ASN A 43 9.31 -2.37 10.62
N LEU A 44 10.09 -1.31 10.41
CA LEU A 44 9.61 0.08 10.50
C LEU A 44 8.47 0.35 9.51
N ARG A 45 8.58 -0.13 8.26
CA ARG A 45 7.52 0.01 7.26
C ARG A 45 6.24 -0.72 7.65
N LYS A 46 6.34 -1.91 8.25
CA LYS A 46 5.18 -2.66 8.77
C LYS A 46 4.51 -1.91 9.93
N GLU A 47 5.29 -1.35 10.84
CA GLU A 47 4.78 -0.55 11.96
C GLU A 47 4.07 0.72 11.47
N GLU A 48 4.63 1.43 10.49
CA GLU A 48 4.02 2.63 9.91
C GLU A 48 2.69 2.31 9.19
N ILE A 49 2.61 1.23 8.42
CA ILE A 49 1.37 0.79 7.77
C ILE A 49 0.30 0.46 8.81
N LEU A 50 0.69 -0.18 9.91
CA LEU A 50 -0.22 -0.59 10.97
C LEU A 50 -0.72 0.62 11.79
N LEU A 51 0.14 1.60 12.05
CA LEU A 51 -0.16 2.81 12.82
C LEU A 51 -0.81 3.93 12.00
N GLY A 52 -0.51 4.01 10.69
CA GLY A 52 -1.00 5.05 9.80
C GLY A 52 -2.51 4.98 9.51
N ASN A 53 -3.15 3.83 9.78
CA ASN A 53 -4.59 3.68 9.65
C ASN A 53 -5.28 3.83 11.03
N PRO A 54 -5.97 4.97 11.28
CA PRO A 54 -6.67 5.22 12.54
C PRO A 54 -7.85 4.26 12.79
N LEU A 55 -8.30 3.51 11.77
CA LEU A 55 -9.32 2.48 11.92
C LEU A 55 -8.74 1.19 12.53
N THR A 56 -7.53 0.81 12.10
CA THR A 56 -6.85 -0.43 12.53
C THR A 56 -6.25 -0.31 13.93
N SER A 57 -5.67 0.86 14.25
CA SER A 57 -5.13 1.16 15.59
C SER A 57 -6.19 1.06 16.70
N ARG A 58 -7.43 1.49 16.41
CA ARG A 58 -8.57 1.41 17.34
C ARG A 58 -9.07 -0.02 17.57
N GLN A 59 -8.80 -0.93 16.65
CA GLN A 59 -9.18 -2.33 16.75
C GLN A 59 -8.18 -3.13 17.59
N SER A 60 -6.92 -2.71 17.64
CA SER A 60 -5.86 -3.35 18.44
C SER A 60 -5.76 -2.84 19.88
N SER A 61 -6.21 -1.61 20.16
CA SER A 61 -6.11 -0.97 21.49
C SER A 61 -7.25 -1.30 22.46
N ASN A 62 -8.23 -2.12 22.05
CA ASN A 62 -9.36 -2.47 22.88
C ASN A 62 -9.63 -4.00 22.88
N PRO A 63 -8.84 -4.81 23.60
CA PRO A 63 -9.06 -6.25 23.69
C PRO A 63 -10.25 -6.63 24.62
N SER A 64 -10.85 -5.67 25.31
CA SER A 64 -11.87 -5.89 26.36
C SER A 64 -13.27 -5.34 26.04
N GLY A 65 -13.54 -4.96 24.81
CA GLY A 65 -14.88 -4.61 24.38
C GLY A 65 -15.19 -5.39 23.13
N SER A 66 -16.04 -6.41 23.25
CA SER A 66 -16.72 -7.04 22.12
C SER A 66 -16.94 -6.00 21.03
N ALA A 67 -16.38 -6.23 19.84
CA ALA A 67 -16.62 -5.41 18.67
C ALA A 67 -18.07 -5.61 18.20
N THR A 68 -19.04 -5.39 19.09
CA THR A 68 -20.41 -5.12 18.74
C THR A 68 -20.37 -3.84 17.92
N ILE A 69 -20.28 -4.02 16.60
CA ILE A 69 -20.56 -2.99 15.62
C ILE A 69 -21.84 -2.30 16.09
N LYS A 70 -21.73 -1.05 16.55
CA LYS A 70 -22.90 -0.30 17.01
C LYS A 70 -23.91 -0.30 15.87
N ARG A 71 -25.14 -0.75 16.13
CA ARG A 71 -26.24 -0.71 15.15
C ARG A 71 -26.30 0.70 14.58
N LYS A 72 -26.14 0.80 13.26
CA LYS A 72 -26.22 2.08 12.56
C LYS A 72 -27.67 2.56 12.70
N TRP A 73 -27.89 3.86 12.83
CA TRP A 73 -29.24 4.44 12.90
C TRP A 73 -30.11 4.03 11.69
N ASN A 74 -29.47 3.77 10.55
CA ASN A 74 -30.09 3.27 9.33
C ASN A 74 -30.44 1.79 9.35
N ASP A 75 -30.05 1.00 10.36
CA ASP A 75 -30.16 -0.46 10.33
C ASP A 75 -31.63 -0.93 10.46
N ASP A 76 -32.47 -0.15 11.12
CA ASP A 76 -33.89 -0.50 11.39
C ASP A 76 -34.88 -0.11 10.28
N VAL A 77 -34.40 0.50 9.18
CA VAL A 77 -35.26 0.93 8.07
C VAL A 77 -35.68 -0.27 7.21
N VAL A 78 -36.98 -0.46 6.98
CA VAL A 78 -37.54 -1.59 6.19
C VAL A 78 -37.21 -1.52 4.69
N PHE A 79 -36.92 -0.34 4.15
CA PHE A 79 -36.50 -0.14 2.76
C PHE A 79 -35.01 0.25 2.71
N LYS A 80 -34.19 -0.57 2.06
CA LYS A 80 -32.78 -0.27 1.77
C LYS A 80 -32.57 -0.05 0.29
N ASN A 81 -31.72 0.89 -0.09
CA ASN A 81 -31.13 1.01 -1.44
C ASN A 81 -32.14 0.89 -2.61
N GLN A 82 -33.31 1.51 -2.49
CA GLN A 82 -34.41 1.39 -3.46
C GLN A 82 -34.03 1.91 -4.87
N THR A 83 -33.09 2.84 -4.97
CA THR A 83 -32.65 3.47 -6.22
C THR A 83 -31.48 2.75 -6.89
N ARG A 84 -30.94 1.67 -6.30
CA ARG A 84 -29.68 1.07 -6.79
C ARG A 84 -29.75 0.55 -8.24
N ASN A 85 -30.93 0.14 -8.68
CA ASN A 85 -31.15 -0.40 -10.02
C ASN A 85 -32.14 0.45 -10.83
N GLU A 86 -32.30 1.73 -10.49
CA GLU A 86 -33.20 2.61 -11.23
C GLU A 86 -32.66 2.81 -12.67
N PRO A 87 -33.48 2.62 -13.71
CA PRO A 87 -33.03 2.78 -15.08
C PRO A 87 -32.69 4.25 -15.37
N GLU A 88 -31.44 4.50 -15.74
CA GLU A 88 -30.96 5.82 -16.16
C GLU A 88 -31.80 6.40 -17.31
N THR A 89 -32.29 7.63 -17.13
CA THR A 89 -33.09 8.31 -18.15
C THR A 89 -32.23 8.71 -19.35
N LYS A 90 -32.24 7.88 -20.39
CA LYS A 90 -31.52 8.15 -21.65
C LYS A 90 -32.14 9.35 -22.37
N LYS A 91 -31.29 10.24 -22.90
CA LYS A 91 -31.70 11.35 -23.76
C LYS A 91 -32.32 10.78 -25.04
N ARG A 92 -33.60 11.04 -25.27
CA ARG A 92 -34.36 10.64 -26.46
C ARG A 92 -35.09 11.84 -27.04
N PHE A 93 -35.24 11.87 -28.35
CA PHE A 93 -36.12 12.81 -29.02
C PHE A 93 -37.43 12.11 -29.37
N ILE A 94 -38.56 12.73 -29.01
CA ILE A 94 -39.90 12.23 -29.33
C ILE A 94 -40.57 13.31 -30.17
N ASN A 95 -41.02 12.95 -31.37
CA ASN A 95 -41.80 13.82 -32.24
C ASN A 95 -43.28 13.86 -31.78
N ASP A 96 -43.51 14.36 -30.56
CA ASP A 96 -44.82 14.54 -29.93
C ASP A 96 -44.73 15.73 -28.97
N THR A 97 -45.65 16.69 -29.08
CA THR A 97 -45.61 17.94 -28.29
C THR A 97 -46.01 17.75 -26.82
N ILE A 98 -46.79 16.72 -26.49
CA ILE A 98 -47.33 16.50 -25.14
C ILE A 98 -46.65 15.33 -24.41
N ARG A 99 -46.12 14.34 -25.13
CA ARG A 99 -45.45 13.18 -24.52
C ARG A 99 -43.94 13.30 -24.39
N ASN A 100 -43.35 14.32 -25.03
CA ASN A 100 -41.92 14.60 -24.94
C ASN A 100 -41.49 14.87 -23.49
N ASP A 101 -40.26 14.48 -23.17
CA ASP A 101 -39.59 14.71 -21.90
C ASP A 101 -39.58 16.20 -21.51
N PHE A 102 -39.51 17.11 -22.50
CA PHE A 102 -39.65 18.55 -22.25
C PHE A 102 -41.01 18.89 -21.65
N HIS A 103 -42.11 18.43 -22.26
CA HIS A 103 -43.46 18.76 -21.79
C HIS A 103 -43.75 18.12 -20.43
N ARG A 104 -43.29 16.88 -20.21
CA ARG A 104 -43.38 16.21 -18.89
C ARG A 104 -42.65 16.99 -17.79
N ARG A 105 -41.45 17.50 -18.08
CA ARG A 105 -40.67 18.33 -17.15
C ARG A 105 -41.32 19.69 -16.93
N PHE A 106 -41.85 20.32 -17.99
CA PHE A 106 -42.57 21.58 -17.90
C PHE A 106 -43.77 21.46 -16.96
N LEU A 107 -44.63 20.45 -17.16
CA LEU A 107 -45.78 20.22 -16.29
C LEU A 107 -45.34 19.98 -14.85
N LYS A 108 -44.35 19.11 -14.60
CA LYS A 108 -43.84 18.84 -13.23
C LYS A 108 -43.31 20.10 -12.52
N THR A 109 -42.75 21.05 -13.26
CA THR A 109 -42.16 22.27 -12.68
C THR A 109 -43.20 23.37 -12.46
N TYR A 110 -44.13 23.54 -13.39
CA TYR A 110 -45.05 24.69 -13.40
C TYR A 110 -46.48 24.36 -12.96
N ILE A 111 -46.82 23.08 -12.86
CA ILE A 111 -48.12 22.60 -12.42
C ILE A 111 -47.88 21.60 -11.29
N GLN A 112 -48.40 21.93 -10.11
CA GLN A 112 -48.26 21.09 -8.91
C GLN A 112 -49.41 20.09 -8.79
#